data_AF-A0A821T7G3-F1
#
_entry.id   AF-A0A821T7G3-F1
#
_cell.length_a   1.000
_cell.length_b   1.000
_cell.length_c   1.000
_cell.angle_alpha   90.00
_cell.angle_beta   90.00
_cell.angle_gamma   90.00
#
_symmetry.space_group_name_H-M   'P 1'
#
loop_
_entity.id
_entity.type
_entity.pdbx_description
1 polymer ?
#
loop_
_entity_poly.entity_id
_entity_poly.type
_entity_poly.pdbx_seq_one_letter_code
_entity_poly.pdbx_strand_id
1 'polypeptide(L)'
;MAANMYRVGDCVYFETSSTSPYQIRRIEELNKTASGNVEAKVMCFYRRRDLPNPLIQLADKHQMAQSEDSPVAMKLKKICLKTPIGEEQAAQAVLDPAIGK
;
A
#
# COMPACT_ATOMS: atom_id res chain seq x y z
N MET A 1 -10.75 32.34 -9.52
CA MET A 1 -11.10 30.92 -9.78
C MET A 1 -10.97 30.19 -8.46
N ALA A 2 -12.07 29.75 -7.85
CA ALA A 2 -11.98 29.00 -6.58
C ALA A 2 -11.34 27.64 -6.88
N ALA A 3 -10.18 27.38 -6.28
CA ALA A 3 -9.49 26.11 -6.44
C ALA A 3 -10.33 24.99 -5.77
N ASN A 4 -10.39 23.82 -6.41
CA ASN A 4 -11.00 22.65 -5.79
C ASN A 4 -10.16 22.25 -4.57
N MET A 5 -10.74 22.38 -3.37
CA MET A 5 -10.07 22.20 -2.09
C MET A 5 -9.74 20.74 -1.76
N TYR A 6 -10.39 19.79 -2.44
CA TYR A 6 -10.21 18.36 -2.26
C TYR A 6 -9.86 17.67 -3.57
N ARG A 7 -9.03 16.63 -3.48
CA ARG A 7 -8.54 15.83 -4.61
C ARG A 7 -8.61 14.33 -4.29
N VAL A 8 -8.62 13.52 -5.35
CA VAL A 8 -8.45 12.07 -5.23
C VAL A 8 -7.12 11.77 -4.52
N GLY A 9 -7.16 10.88 -3.54
CA GLY A 9 -6.05 10.53 -2.68
C GLY A 9 -6.05 11.24 -1.33
N ASP A 10 -6.81 12.34 -1.17
CA ASP A 10 -6.85 13.09 0.09
C ASP A 10 -7.57 12.31 1.19
N CYS A 11 -7.02 12.41 2.41
CA CYS A 11 -7.68 11.96 3.63
C CYS A 11 -8.46 13.12 4.24
N VAL A 12 -9.77 12.93 4.38
CA VAL A 12 -10.71 13.97 4.79
C VAL A 12 -11.50 13.55 6.03
N TYR A 13 -11.93 14.54 6.81
CA TYR A 13 -12.77 14.36 7.99
C TYR A 13 -14.24 14.46 7.61
N PHE A 14 -14.99 13.41 7.88
CA PHE A 14 -16.43 13.34 7.71
C PHE A 14 -17.12 13.57 9.05
N GLU A 15 -18.07 14.49 9.06
CA GLU A 15 -19.04 14.63 10.14
C GLU A 15 -20.23 13.72 9.89
N THR A 16 -20.60 12.90 10.88
CA THR A 16 -21.80 12.06 10.82
C THR A 16 -22.86 12.45 11.84
N SER A 17 -22.44 13.00 12.98
CA SER A 17 -23.31 13.69 13.93
C SER A 17 -22.49 14.73 14.68
N SER A 18 -23.12 15.79 15.16
CA SER A 18 -22.46 16.87 15.92
C SER A 18 -21.86 16.41 17.26
N THR A 19 -22.28 15.25 17.74
CA THR A 19 -21.86 14.67 19.02
C THR A 19 -20.85 13.53 18.88
N SER A 20 -20.62 13.03 17.66
CA SER A 20 -19.67 11.96 17.40
C SER A 20 -18.35 12.52 16.91
N PRO A 21 -17.20 11.92 17.24
CA PRO A 21 -15.94 12.37 16.67
C PRO A 21 -15.91 12.12 15.16
N TYR A 22 -15.21 12.99 14.42
CA TYR A 22 -15.07 12.87 12.97
C TYR A 22 -14.51 11.52 12.53
N GLN A 23 -15.00 11.05 11.38
CA GLN A 23 -14.53 9.84 10.72
C GLN A 23 -13.53 10.19 9.63
N ILE A 24 -12.48 9.40 9.48
CA ILE A 24 -11.46 9.63 8.44
C ILE A 24 -11.82 8.77 7.23
N ARG A 25 -11.81 9.39 6.05
CA ARG A 25 -12.03 8.68 4.78
C ARG A 25 -11.04 9.16 3.73
N ARG A 26 -10.63 8.28 2.81
CA ARG A 26 -9.80 8.63 1.66
C ARG A 26 -10.67 8.78 0.41
N ILE A 27 -10.46 9.83 -0.36
CA ILE A 27 -11.17 10.03 -1.63
C ILE A 27 -10.55 9.11 -2.68
N GLU A 28 -11.33 8.17 -3.20
CA GLU A 28 -10.93 7.28 -4.30
C GLU A 28 -11.42 7.82 -5.65
N GLU A 29 -12.58 8.49 -5.66
CA GLU A 29 -13.16 9.11 -6.84
C GLU A 29 -13.91 10.37 -6.44
N LEU A 30 -13.83 11.41 -7.27
CA LEU A 30 -14.52 12.68 -7.06
C LEU A 30 -15.20 13.12 -8.35
N ASN A 31 -16.53 13.11 -8.35
CA ASN A 31 -17.35 13.48 -9.49
C ASN A 31 -18.04 14.82 -9.21
N LYS A 32 -18.03 15.71 -10.20
CA LYS A 32 -18.73 16.99 -10.13
C LYS A 32 -19.80 17.01 -11.19
N THR A 33 -21.07 17.06 -10.76
CA THR A 33 -22.20 17.10 -11.69
C THR A 33 -22.25 18.45 -12.39
N ALA A 34 -22.88 18.51 -13.57
CA ALA A 34 -23.08 19.77 -14.30
C ALA A 34 -23.92 20.78 -13.51
N SER A 35 -24.79 20.31 -12.61
CA SER A 35 -25.54 21.14 -11.65
C SER A 35 -24.69 21.70 -10.51
N GLY A 36 -23.43 21.26 -10.38
CA GLY A 36 -22.48 21.76 -9.40
C GLY A 36 -22.39 20.95 -8.11
N ASN A 37 -23.18 19.88 -7.97
CA ASN A 37 -23.04 18.94 -6.85
C ASN A 37 -21.72 18.18 -6.95
N VAL A 38 -21.20 17.78 -5.80
CA VAL A 38 -19.97 16.99 -5.71
C VAL A 38 -20.31 15.67 -5.04
N GLU A 39 -19.97 14.57 -5.70
CA GLU A 39 -20.12 13.22 -5.21
C GLU A 39 -18.74 12.60 -5.04
N ALA A 40 -18.49 11.96 -3.90
CA ALA A 40 -17.21 11.34 -3.61
C ALA A 40 -17.41 9.86 -3.29
N LYS A 41 -16.68 9.00 -4.01
CA LYS A 41 -16.48 7.61 -3.60
C LYS A 41 -15.28 7.58 -2.67
N VAL A 42 -15.45 6.97 -1.51
CA VAL A 42 -14.46 7.05 -0.44
C VAL A 42 -14.17 5.68 0.16
N MET A 43 -12.91 5.47 0.52
CA MET A 43 -12.49 4.37 1.39
C MET A 43 -12.63 4.82 2.85
N CYS A 44 -13.29 4.01 3.68
CA CYS A 44 -13.52 4.33 5.09
C CYS A 44 -12.41 3.76 5.98
N PHE A 45 -11.88 4.58 6.88
CA PHE A 45 -11.06 4.11 7.99
C PHE A 45 -11.89 4.03 9.26
N TYR A 46 -11.89 2.85 9.87
CA TYR A 46 -12.57 2.62 11.14
C TYR A 46 -11.55 2.57 12.25
N ARG A 47 -11.86 3.20 13.40
CA ARG A 47 -11.06 3.00 14.60
C ARG A 47 -11.42 1.65 15.19
N ARG A 48 -10.49 1.01 15.88
CA ARG A 48 -10.69 -0.29 16.52
C ARG A 48 -11.98 -0.39 17.36
N ARG A 49 -12.34 0.68 18.09
CA ARG A 49 -13.57 0.75 18.92
C ARG A 49 -14.87 0.85 18.11
N ASP A 50 -14.80 1.28 16.86
CA ASP A 50 -15.96 1.42 15.99
C ASP A 50 -16.28 0.11 15.24
N LEU A 51 -15.38 -0.89 15.31
CA LEU A 51 -15.62 -2.21 14.73
C LEU A 51 -16.37 -3.13 15.68
N PRO A 52 -17.29 -3.98 15.15
CA PRO A 52 -17.85 -5.10 15.90
C PRO A 52 -16.75 -6.03 16.44
N ASN A 53 -16.92 -6.53 17.68
CA ASN A 53 -15.96 -7.41 18.34
C ASN A 53 -15.45 -8.58 17.49
N PRO A 54 -16.29 -9.29 16.70
CA PRO A 54 -15.80 -10.37 15.83
C PRO A 54 -14.81 -9.89 14.76
N LEU A 55 -14.94 -8.65 14.27
CA LEU A 55 -14.11 -8.09 13.21
C LEU A 55 -12.79 -7.50 13.74
N ILE A 56 -12.72 -7.15 15.02
CA ILE A 56 -11.49 -6.62 15.64
C ILE A 56 -10.34 -7.61 15.48
N GLN A 57 -10.56 -8.90 15.74
CA GLN A 57 -9.49 -9.91 15.62
C GLN A 57 -8.99 -10.06 14.18
N LEU A 58 -9.89 -9.92 13.20
CA LEU A 58 -9.52 -9.98 11.79
C LEU A 58 -8.74 -8.74 11.36
N ALA A 59 -9.19 -7.56 11.79
CA ALA A 59 -8.52 -6.29 11.53
C ALA A 59 -7.11 -6.27 12.12
N ASP A 60 -6.95 -6.76 13.35
CA ASP A 60 -5.64 -6.87 14.01
C ASP A 60 -4.67 -7.74 13.20
N LYS A 61 -5.13 -8.90 12.72
CA LYS A 61 -4.31 -9.79 11.87
C LYS A 61 -3.91 -9.11 10.56
N HIS A 62 -4.84 -8.37 9.92
CA HIS A 62 -4.57 -7.68 8.66
C HIS A 62 -3.59 -6.51 8.84
N GLN A 63 -3.72 -5.75 9.93
CA GLN A 63 -2.79 -4.66 10.25
C GLN A 63 -1.37 -5.19 10.46
N MET A 64 -1.22 -6.31 11.18
CA MET A 64 0.09 -6.95 11.36
C MET A 64 0.66 -7.54 10.05
N ALA A 65 -0.19 -7.94 9.11
CA ALA A 65 0.26 -8.41 7.79
C ALA A 65 0.71 -7.28 6.87
N GLN A 66 0.15 -6.06 7.01
CA GLN A 66 0.52 -4.88 6.23
C GLN A 66 1.74 -4.13 6.77
N SER A 67 2.13 -4.33 8.02
CA SER A 67 3.41 -3.82 8.54
C SER A 67 4.57 -4.64 7.97
N GLU A 68 5.57 -3.96 7.40
CA GLU A 68 6.83 -4.49 6.83
C GLU A 68 7.72 -5.30 7.82
N ASP A 69 7.22 -5.65 9.00
CA ASP A 69 7.91 -6.39 10.08
C ASP A 69 7.22 -7.73 10.44
N SER A 70 6.32 -8.24 9.59
CA SER A 70 5.67 -9.54 9.82
C SER A 70 6.58 -10.74 9.47
N PRO A 71 6.62 -11.83 10.26
CA PRO A 71 7.37 -13.04 9.93
C PRO A 71 6.88 -13.71 8.63
N VAL A 72 5.67 -13.41 8.18
CA VAL A 72 5.12 -13.85 6.88
C VAL A 72 5.76 -13.07 5.72
N ALA A 73 5.97 -11.76 5.88
CA ALA A 73 6.65 -10.94 4.88
C ALA A 73 8.11 -11.38 4.72
N MET A 74 8.83 -11.64 5.82
CA MET A 74 10.22 -12.12 5.78
C MET A 74 10.39 -13.45 5.01
N LYS A 75 9.40 -14.35 5.05
CA LYS A 75 9.47 -15.66 4.39
C LYS A 75 9.36 -15.54 2.86
N LEU A 76 8.61 -14.55 2.36
CA LEU A 76 8.57 -14.18 0.94
C LEU A 76 9.88 -13.51 0.49
N LYS A 77 10.50 -12.64 1.32
CA LYS A 77 11.82 -12.05 1.01
C LYS A 77 12.91 -13.12 0.89
N LYS A 78 12.91 -14.14 1.76
CA LYS A 78 13.89 -15.25 1.74
C LYS A 78 13.75 -16.18 0.51
N ILE A 79 12.56 -16.26 -0.08
CA ILE A 79 12.32 -17.04 -1.31
C ILE A 79 12.76 -16.27 -2.57
N CYS A 80 12.60 -14.94 -2.59
CA CYS A 80 12.98 -14.11 -3.73
C CYS A 80 14.50 -13.82 -3.81
N LEU A 81 15.19 -13.74 -2.65
CA LEU A 81 16.66 -13.55 -2.58
C LEU A 81 17.49 -14.81 -2.83
N LYS A 82 16.85 -15.94 -3.12
CA LYS A 82 17.53 -17.14 -3.61
C LYS A 82 17.59 -17.05 -5.14
N THR A 83 18.44 -16.13 -5.62
CA THR A 83 18.89 -16.11 -7.01
C THR A 83 19.34 -17.52 -7.41
N PRO A 84 19.00 -18.01 -8.61
CA PRO A 84 19.60 -19.24 -9.12
C PRO A 84 21.10 -18.98 -9.27
N ILE A 85 21.92 -19.66 -8.47
CA ILE A 85 23.36 -19.79 -8.75
C ILE A 85 23.44 -20.60 -10.05
N GLY A 86 23.81 -19.93 -11.12
CA GLY A 86 24.02 -20.58 -12.40
C GLY A 86 24.29 -19.58 -13.52
N GLU A 87 25.36 -18.78 -13.42
CA GLU A 87 26.05 -18.24 -14.60
C GLU A 87 27.37 -17.48 -14.30
N GLU A 88 28.20 -17.93 -13.34
CA GLU A 88 29.52 -17.29 -13.10
C GLU A 88 30.73 -18.07 -13.65
N GLN A 89 30.57 -19.27 -14.22
CA GLN A 89 31.73 -20.08 -14.67
C GLN A 89 31.93 -20.22 -16.18
N ALA A 90 31.17 -19.54 -17.05
CA ALA A 90 31.32 -19.71 -18.51
C ALA A 90 32.10 -18.59 -19.23
N ALA A 91 32.43 -17.49 -18.55
CA ALA A 91 33.09 -16.34 -19.18
C ALA A 91 34.49 -16.06 -18.59
N GLN A 92 35.32 -17.08 -18.41
CA GLN A 92 36.73 -16.91 -18.06
C GLN A 92 37.60 -17.97 -18.76
N ALA A 93 37.60 -17.97 -20.09
CA ALA A 93 38.56 -18.73 -20.90
C ALA A 93 38.89 -18.02 -22.22
N VAL A 94 39.24 -16.74 -22.14
CA VAL A 94 39.97 -16.05 -23.22
C VAL A 94 41.05 -15.20 -22.57
N LEU A 95 42.29 -15.37 -23.05
CA LEU A 95 43.56 -14.69 -22.75
C LEU A 95 44.58 -15.55 -21.98
N ASP A 96 45.35 -16.36 -22.72
CA ASP A 96 46.76 -16.58 -22.40
C ASP A 96 47.61 -15.97 -23.54
N PRO A 97 48.55 -15.03 -23.24
CA PRO A 97 49.37 -14.36 -24.24
C PRO A 97 50.77 -15.00 -24.41
N ALA A 98 51.03 -15.43 -25.65
CA ALA A 98 52.28 -15.21 -26.41
C ALA A 98 53.55 -16.07 -26.16
N ILE A 99 54.21 -16.37 -27.31
CA ILE A 99 55.66 -16.56 -27.57
C ILE A 99 56.23 -17.98 -27.58
N GLY A 100 56.64 -18.43 -28.78
CA GLY A 100 58.06 -18.76 -29.00
C GLY A 100 58.45 -20.21 -29.38
N LYS A 101 58.76 -20.37 -30.67
CA LYS A 101 59.52 -21.43 -31.37
C LYS A 101 58.81 -22.75 -31.71
#